data_AF-I1X7N8-F1
#
_entry.id   AF-I1X7N8-F1
#
_cell.length_a   1.000
_cell.length_b   1.000
_cell.length_c   1.000
_cell.angle_alpha   90.00
_cell.angle_beta   90.00
_cell.angle_gamma   90.00
#
_symmetry.space_group_name_H-M   'P 1'
#
loop_
_entity.id
_entity.type
_entity.pdbx_description
1 polymer ?
#
loop_
_entity_poly.entity_id
_entity_poly.type
_entity_poly.pdbx_seq_one_letter_code
_entity_poly.pdbx_strand_id
1 'polypeptide(L)' 'FYVPKDADGNYKTYESAGDGYDDMLQVMRTLTPTHEVFNGAVGALTGDNAMEANVGETVLIVHSQANRDTRPHLIGG' A
#
# COMPACT_ATOMS: atom_id res chain seq x y z
N PHE A 1 -2.00 2.98 3.33
CA PHE A 1 -3.00 2.69 4.39
C PHE A 1 -2.60 3.30 5.72
N TYR A 2 -3.59 3.76 6.47
CA TYR A 2 -3.46 4.31 7.83
C TYR A 2 -4.32 3.46 8.77
N VAL A 3 -3.79 2.34 9.25
CA VAL A 3 -4.53 1.35 10.06
C VAL A 3 -4.26 1.60 11.56
N PRO A 4 -5.29 1.89 12.37
CA PRO A 4 -5.13 2.10 13.81
C PRO A 4 -4.58 0.88 14.56
N LYS A 5 -3.87 1.15 15.67
CA LYS A 5 -3.37 0.13 16.60
C LYS A 5 -4.05 0.24 17.97
N ASP A 6 -4.16 -0.88 18.68
CA ASP A 6 -4.58 -0.93 20.08
C ASP A 6 -3.44 -0.56 21.05
N ALA A 7 -3.72 -0.63 22.36
CA ALA A 7 -2.75 -0.31 23.41
C ALA A 7 -1.56 -1.28 23.45
N ASP A 8 -1.73 -2.50 22.96
CA ASP A 8 -0.71 -3.54 22.90
C ASP A 8 0.09 -3.48 21.58
N GLY A 9 -0.29 -2.60 20.66
CA GLY A 9 0.37 -2.37 19.38
C GLY A 9 -0.14 -3.23 18.22
N ASN A 10 -1.21 -4.01 18.41
CA ASN A 10 -1.84 -4.80 17.35
C ASN A 10 -2.71 -3.91 16.47
N TYR A 11 -2.82 -4.24 15.18
CA TYR A 11 -3.74 -3.54 14.29
C TYR A 11 -5.20 -3.88 14.63
N LYS A 12 -6.05 -2.85 14.71
CA LYS A 12 -7.48 -3.00 15.00
C LYS A 12 -8.24 -3.51 13.79
N THR A 13 -9.30 -4.29 14.06
CA THR A 13 -10.33 -4.69 13.09
C THR A 13 -11.67 -4.11 13.49
N TYR A 14 -12.53 -3.83 12.53
CA TYR A 14 -13.83 -3.19 12.73
C TYR A 14 -14.92 -3.99 12.01
N GLU A 15 -16.14 -4.01 12.56
CA GLU A 15 -17.27 -4.77 11.99
C GLU A 15 -17.81 -4.14 10.71
N SER A 16 -17.81 -2.80 10.66
CA SER A 16 -18.19 -2.03 9.48
C SER A 16 -17.15 -0.95 9.15
N ALA A 17 -17.26 -0.39 7.95
CA ALA A 17 -16.40 0.72 7.53
C ALA A 17 -16.59 1.99 8.39
N GLY A 18 -17.78 2.20 8.97
CA GLY A 18 -18.08 3.38 9.79
C GLY A 18 -17.41 3.33 11.17
N ASP A 19 -17.28 2.15 11.75
CA ASP A 19 -16.83 1.99 13.15
C ASP A 19 -15.37 2.41 13.35
N GLY A 20 -14.55 2.36 12.29
CA GLY A 20 -13.14 2.73 12.33
C GLY A 20 -12.85 4.18 11.92
N TYR A 21 -13.85 4.98 11.55
CA TYR A 21 -13.63 6.26 10.89
C TYR A 21 -12.83 7.26 11.73
N ASP A 22 -13.22 7.45 12.99
CA ASP A 22 -12.56 8.40 13.89
C ASP A 22 -11.12 7.98 14.21
N ASP A 23 -10.90 6.69 14.49
CA ASP A 23 -9.56 6.15 14.72
C ASP A 23 -8.66 6.33 13.49
N MET A 24 -9.18 6.02 12.29
CA MET A 24 -8.45 6.21 11.04
C MET A 24 -8.10 7.67 10.79
N LEU A 25 -9.01 8.61 11.05
CA LEU A 25 -8.75 10.04 10.93
C LEU A 25 -7.59 10.49 11.83
N GLN A 26 -7.49 9.96 13.05
CA GLN A 26 -6.37 10.27 13.94
C GLN A 26 -5.04 9.78 13.36
N VAL A 27 -4.99 8.55 12.84
CA VAL A 27 -3.77 8.00 12.23
C VAL A 27 -3.39 8.74 10.94
N MET A 28 -4.36 9.07 10.09
CA MET A 28 -4.13 9.85 8.86
C MET A 28 -3.48 11.20 9.14
N ARG A 29 -3.90 11.89 10.20
CA ARG A 29 -3.36 13.20 10.60
C ARG A 29 -1.89 13.16 11.03
N THR A 30 -1.34 11.98 11.34
CA THR A 30 0.10 11.80 11.62
C THR A 30 0.96 11.87 10.36
N LEU A 31 0.35 11.78 9.16
CA LEU A 31 1.02 11.72 7.86
C LEU A 31 1.99 10.55 7.70
N THR A 32 1.93 9.58 8.62
CA THR A 32 2.79 8.39 8.64
C THR A 32 1.96 7.17 8.28
N PRO A 33 2.03 6.69 7.02
CA PRO A 33 1.28 5.52 6.60
C PRO A 33 1.81 4.28 7.33
N THR A 34 0.90 3.41 7.74
CA THR A 34 1.24 2.11 8.35
C THR A 34 1.66 1.08 7.32
N HIS A 35 1.13 1.18 6.11
CA HIS A 35 1.44 0.29 4.99
C HIS A 35 1.39 1.09 3.69
N GLU A 36 2.41 1.00 2.86
CA GLU A 36 2.44 1.49 1.49
C GLU A 36 2.67 0.27 0.60
N VAL A 37 1.70 -0.07 -0.25
CA VAL A 37 1.70 -1.34 -0.99
C VAL A 37 1.22 -1.14 -2.42
N PHE A 38 1.71 -2.00 -3.33
CA PHE A 38 1.16 -2.10 -4.67
C PHE A 38 -0.07 -3.00 -4.68
N ASN A 39 -1.03 -2.69 -5.57
CA ASN A 39 -2.21 -3.49 -5.87
C ASN A 39 -2.99 -4.04 -4.65
N GLY A 40 -2.99 -3.30 -3.54
CA GLY A 40 -3.87 -3.54 -2.38
C GLY A 40 -3.31 -4.42 -1.26
N ALA A 41 -2.15 -5.08 -1.43
CA ALA A 41 -1.56 -5.92 -0.36
C ALA A 41 -0.03 -6.01 -0.42
N VAL A 42 0.60 -6.32 0.71
CA VAL A 42 2.04 -6.62 0.75
C VAL A 42 2.32 -7.84 -0.13
N GLY A 43 3.25 -7.71 -1.07
CA GLY A 43 3.60 -8.80 -1.97
C GLY A 43 2.60 -9.09 -3.10
N ALA A 44 1.60 -8.22 -3.32
CA ALA A 44 0.56 -8.45 -4.33
C ALA A 44 1.09 -8.69 -5.76
N LEU A 45 2.26 -8.14 -6.11
CA LEU A 45 2.93 -8.29 -7.41
C LEU A 45 4.22 -9.13 -7.30
N THR A 46 4.18 -10.22 -6.52
CA THR A 46 5.32 -11.11 -6.28
C THR A 46 4.91 -12.58 -6.36
N GLY A 47 5.90 -13.48 -6.38
CA GLY A 47 5.66 -14.93 -6.48
C GLY A 47 4.92 -15.28 -7.76
N ASP A 48 3.85 -16.06 -7.64
CA ASP A 48 3.02 -16.46 -8.79
C ASP A 48 2.32 -15.27 -9.48
N ASN A 49 2.27 -14.09 -8.84
CA ASN A 49 1.70 -12.85 -9.39
C ASN A 49 2.77 -11.84 -9.84
N ALA A 50 4.02 -12.29 -10.01
CA ALA A 50 5.09 -11.41 -10.48
C ALA A 50 4.79 -10.86 -11.88
N MET A 51 5.20 -9.62 -12.12
CA MET A 51 5.15 -9.05 -13.48
C MET A 51 6.23 -9.71 -14.34
N GLU A 52 5.85 -10.18 -15.52
CA GLU A 52 6.73 -10.87 -16.46
C GLU A 52 6.99 -10.01 -17.70
N ALA A 53 8.17 -10.19 -18.31
CA ALA A 53 8.53 -9.67 -19.61
C ALA A 53 9.63 -10.54 -20.21
N ASN A 54 9.78 -10.54 -21.53
CA ASN A 54 10.88 -11.22 -22.21
C ASN A 54 11.98 -10.24 -22.66
N VAL A 55 13.20 -10.75 -22.84
CA VAL A 55 14.30 -9.94 -23.40
C VAL A 55 13.91 -9.43 -24.78
N GLY A 56 14.03 -8.11 -24.96
CA GLY A 56 13.67 -7.42 -26.20
C GLY A 56 12.24 -6.88 -26.23
N GLU A 57 11.40 -7.17 -25.23
CA GLU A 57 10.08 -6.55 -25.11
C GLU A 57 10.19 -5.15 -24.51
N THR A 58 9.37 -4.23 -25.04
CA THR A 58 9.17 -2.90 -24.45
C THR A 58 7.88 -2.91 -23.66
N VAL A 59 7.96 -2.60 -22.37
CA VAL A 59 6.80 -2.58 -21.46
C VAL A 59 6.51 -1.15 -21.00
N LEU A 60 5.23 -0.75 -21.04
CA LEU A 60 4.76 0.49 -20.42
C LEU A 60 4.28 0.21 -18.99
N ILE A 61 4.94 0.83 -18.00
CA ILE A 61 4.54 0.72 -16.59
C ILE A 61 3.85 2.01 -16.17
N VAL A 62 2.52 1.97 -16.03
CA VAL A 62 1.75 3.08 -15.49
C VAL A 62 1.75 2.98 -13.96
N HIS A 63 2.19 4.04 -13.29
CA HIS A 63 2.23 4.11 -11.83
C HIS A 63 1.36 5.26 -11.34
N SER A 64 0.49 5.01 -10.37
CA SER A 64 -0.35 6.02 -9.76
C SER A 64 -0.23 6.03 -8.24
N GLN A 65 -0.35 7.23 -7.67
CA GLN A 65 -0.45 7.46 -6.23
C GLN A 65 -1.33 8.70 -6.06
N ALA A 66 -2.49 8.55 -5.42
CA ALA A 66 -3.51 9.59 -5.35
C ALA A 66 -3.38 10.56 -4.16
N ASN A 67 -2.58 10.24 -3.14
CA ASN A 67 -2.59 10.94 -1.85
C ASN A 67 -1.19 11.32 -1.32
N ARG A 68 -0.12 10.69 -1.78
CA ARG A 68 1.24 10.88 -1.26
C ARG A 68 2.28 10.62 -2.34
N ASP A 69 3.31 11.44 -2.38
CA ASP A 69 4.38 11.27 -3.36
C ASP A 69 5.04 9.89 -3.27
N THR A 70 5.37 9.35 -4.44
CA THR A 70 6.10 8.10 -4.63
C THR A 70 7.22 8.33 -5.65
N ARG A 71 8.25 7.48 -5.59
CA ARG A 71 9.44 7.56 -6.43
C ARG A 71 9.76 6.17 -7.00
N PRO A 72 9.04 5.75 -8.06
CA PRO A 72 9.20 4.42 -8.64
C PRO A 72 10.62 4.20 -9.12
N HIS A 73 11.11 2.96 -9.00
CA HIS A 73 12.43 2.56 -9.46
C HIS A 73 12.37 1.11 -9.94
N LEU A 74 13.03 0.83 -11.07
CA LEU A 74 13.25 -0.53 -11.55
C LEU A 74 14.70 -0.92 -11.24
N ILE A 75 14.87 -1.83 -10.29
CA ILE A 75 16.20 -2.30 -9.88
C ILE A 75 16.84 -3.06 -11.04
N GLY A 76 17.99 -2.59 -11.52
CA GLY A 76 18.74 -3.22 -12.62
C GLY A 76 18.20 -2.96 -14.03
N GLY A 77 17.19 -2.09 -14.16
CA GLY A 77 16.73 -1.57 -15.45
C GLY A 77 17.65 -0.50 -16.04
#